data_AF-A0A1A6HIU3-F1
#
_entry.id   AF-A0A1A6HIU3-F1
#
_cell.length_a   1.000
_cell.length_b   1.000
_cell.length_c   1.000
_cell.angle_alpha   90.00
_cell.angle_beta   90.00
_cell.angle_gamma   90.00
#
_symmetry.space_group_name_H-M   'P 1'
#
loop_
_entity.id
_entity.type
_entity.pdbx_description
1 polymer ?
#
loop_
_entity_poly.entity_id
_entity_poly.type
_entity_poly.pdbx_seq_one_letter_code
_entity_poly.pdbx_strand_id
1 'polypeptide(L)'
;MCGWQLLVLWALLPATAAGSSGRWYPHCTVLDPEGKYWLRWGRQGGRLAFRLEVRTTGYVGFGFSPTGTMAAADIVVGGVAHGRPYLQRSY
;
A
#
# COMPACT_ATOMS: atom_id res chain seq x y z
N MET A 1 -13.60 -20.25 56.68
CA MET A 1 -14.94 -20.14 56.07
C MET A 1 -14.97 -18.84 55.28
N CYS A 2 -15.41 -18.91 54.01
CA CYS A 2 -15.82 -17.83 53.13
C CYS A 2 -14.90 -16.61 52.93
N GLY A 3 -14.28 -16.53 51.76
CA GLY A 3 -13.68 -15.28 51.26
C GLY A 3 -13.22 -15.27 49.81
N TRP A 4 -13.71 -16.18 48.96
CA TRP A 4 -13.26 -16.28 47.55
C TRP A 4 -14.43 -16.15 46.58
N GLN A 5 -15.13 -15.02 46.62
CA GLN A 5 -16.10 -14.67 45.59
C GLN A 5 -16.06 -13.17 45.37
N LEU A 6 -15.43 -12.76 44.27
CA LEU A 6 -15.64 -11.52 43.49
C LEU A 6 -14.31 -11.10 42.87
N LEU A 7 -13.95 -11.69 41.72
CA LEU A 7 -13.02 -11.12 40.71
C LEU A 7 -12.77 -12.12 39.56
N VAL A 8 -13.83 -12.74 39.00
CA VAL A 8 -13.69 -13.49 37.73
C VAL A 8 -14.90 -13.23 36.87
N LEU A 9 -15.08 -11.99 36.41
CA LEU A 9 -16.14 -11.67 35.44
C LEU A 9 -15.74 -10.54 34.49
N TRP A 10 -14.47 -10.51 34.08
CA TRP A 10 -13.96 -9.57 33.06
C TRP A 10 -12.98 -10.23 32.08
N ALA A 11 -13.18 -11.51 31.74
CA ALA A 11 -12.28 -12.26 30.86
C ALA A 11 -12.96 -12.94 29.67
N LEU A 12 -14.13 -12.45 29.24
CA LEU A 12 -14.83 -12.98 28.05
C LEU A 12 -15.33 -11.85 27.13
N LEU A 13 -14.50 -10.85 26.86
CA LEU A 13 -14.65 -10.11 25.61
C LEU A 13 -13.86 -10.88 24.55
N PRO A 14 -14.52 -11.57 23.60
CA PRO A 14 -13.83 -12.05 22.43
C PRO A 14 -13.23 -10.82 21.73
N ALA A 15 -11.91 -10.75 21.68
CA ALA A 15 -11.22 -9.81 20.82
C ALA A 15 -11.65 -10.16 19.39
N THR A 16 -12.61 -9.40 18.84
CA THR A 16 -12.88 -9.44 17.41
C THR A 16 -11.62 -8.93 16.74
N ALA A 17 -10.74 -9.86 16.35
CA ALA A 17 -9.68 -9.57 15.41
C ALA A 17 -10.38 -9.11 14.14
N ALA A 18 -10.47 -7.80 13.94
CA ALA A 18 -10.86 -7.22 12.67
C ALA A 18 -9.85 -7.78 11.67
N GLY A 19 -10.26 -8.79 10.91
CA GLY A 19 -9.44 -9.36 9.86
C GLY A 19 -9.08 -8.19 8.96
N SER A 20 -7.80 -7.81 8.93
CA SER A 20 -7.35 -6.80 7.99
C SER A 20 -7.61 -7.40 6.61
N SER A 21 -8.63 -6.91 5.91
CA SER A 21 -8.81 -7.14 4.49
C SER A 21 -7.71 -6.35 3.77
N GLY A 22 -6.47 -6.80 3.94
CA GLY A 22 -5.31 -6.25 3.25
C GLY A 22 -5.61 -6.29 1.76
N ARG A 23 -5.38 -5.17 1.07
CA ARG A 23 -5.61 -5.10 -0.38
C ARG A 23 -4.84 -6.24 -1.07
N TRP A 24 -5.58 -7.12 -1.73
CA TRP A 24 -5.03 -8.16 -2.58
C TRP A 24 -4.52 -7.56 -3.90
N TYR A 25 -3.23 -7.77 -4.19
CA TYR A 25 -2.62 -7.49 -5.49
C TYR A 25 -2.17 -8.81 -6.17
N PRO A 26 -2.99 -9.43 -7.05
CA PRO A 26 -2.66 -10.72 -7.69
C PRO A 26 -1.57 -10.60 -8.77
N HIS A 27 -1.30 -9.40 -9.27
CA HIS A 27 -0.31 -9.17 -10.30
C HIS A 27 0.89 -8.43 -9.74
N CYS A 28 2.08 -8.78 -10.24
CA CYS A 28 3.35 -8.24 -9.79
C CYS A 28 4.35 -8.22 -10.95
N THR A 29 5.15 -7.17 -11.04
CA THR A 29 6.31 -7.10 -11.94
C THR A 29 7.41 -6.23 -11.34
N VAL A 30 8.62 -6.40 -11.84
CA VAL A 30 9.79 -5.55 -11.53
C VAL A 30 10.03 -4.64 -12.73
N LEU A 31 10.22 -3.34 -12.49
CA LEU A 31 10.34 -2.32 -13.53
C LEU A 31 11.78 -1.84 -13.77
N ASP A 32 12.74 -2.29 -12.97
CA ASP A 32 14.17 -2.02 -13.14
C ASP A 32 14.99 -3.31 -13.17
N PRO A 33 16.16 -3.32 -13.85
CA PRO A 33 17.01 -4.51 -13.89
C PRO A 33 17.57 -4.92 -12.53
N GLU A 34 17.66 -4.00 -11.57
CA GLU A 34 18.27 -4.25 -10.25
C GLU A 34 17.28 -4.74 -9.19
N GLY A 35 15.99 -4.93 -9.51
CA GLY A 35 15.01 -5.44 -8.56
C GLY A 35 14.58 -4.45 -7.48
N LYS A 36 14.76 -3.15 -7.71
CA LYS A 36 14.49 -2.07 -6.74
C LYS A 36 13.13 -1.42 -6.92
N TYR A 37 12.42 -1.68 -8.00
CA TYR A 37 11.16 -1.05 -8.38
C TYR A 37 10.09 -2.10 -8.65
N TRP A 38 9.34 -2.42 -7.60
CA TRP A 38 8.25 -3.39 -7.66
C TRP A 38 6.92 -2.70 -7.90
N LEU A 39 6.21 -3.18 -8.91
CA LEU A 39 4.83 -2.80 -9.21
C LEU A 39 3.91 -3.98 -8.91
N ARG A 40 2.94 -3.77 -8.02
CA ARG A 40 1.85 -4.72 -7.74
C ARG A 40 0.51 -4.08 -8.05
N TRP A 41 -0.42 -4.84 -8.64
CA TRP A 41 -1.75 -4.32 -8.94
C TRP A 41 -2.86 -5.36 -8.81
N GLY A 42 -4.07 -4.87 -8.59
CA GLY A 42 -5.25 -5.69 -8.36
C GLY A 42 -6.53 -4.87 -8.35
N ARG A 43 -7.64 -5.52 -8.68
CA ARG A 43 -8.96 -4.91 -8.54
C ARG A 43 -9.32 -4.76 -7.06
N GLN A 44 -9.82 -3.59 -6.69
CA GLN A 44 -10.33 -3.25 -5.37
C GLN A 44 -11.71 -2.63 -5.56
N GLY A 45 -12.73 -3.51 -5.58
CA GLY A 45 -14.08 -3.15 -6.01
C GLY A 45 -14.12 -2.70 -7.47
N GLY A 46 -14.65 -1.49 -7.70
CA GLY A 46 -14.72 -0.86 -9.02
C GLY A 46 -13.44 -0.16 -9.48
N ARG A 47 -12.36 -0.18 -8.69
CA ARG A 47 -11.10 0.52 -8.99
C ARG A 47 -9.96 -0.46 -9.22
N LEU A 48 -9.02 -0.09 -10.08
CA LEU A 48 -7.72 -0.75 -10.16
C LEU A 48 -6.77 -0.05 -9.19
N ALA A 49 -6.23 -0.82 -8.24
CA ALA A 49 -5.29 -0.30 -7.26
C ALA A 49 -3.87 -0.74 -7.60
N PHE A 50 -2.95 0.20 -7.51
CA PHE A 50 -1.53 0.00 -7.72
C PHE A 50 -0.78 0.20 -6.41
N ARG A 51 0.26 -0.60 -6.19
CA ARG A 51 1.24 -0.43 -5.12
C ARG A 51 2.62 -0.41 -5.74
N LEU A 52 3.35 0.66 -5.46
CA LEU A 52 4.75 0.81 -5.80
C LEU A 52 5.59 0.60 -4.54
N GLU A 53 6.58 -0.28 -4.62
CA GLU A 53 7.60 -0.44 -3.59
C GLU A 53 8.96 -0.20 -4.25
N VAL A 54 9.57 0.94 -3.90
CA VAL A 54 10.72 1.47 -4.64
C VAL A 54 11.84 1.87 -3.70
N ARG A 55 13.05 1.39 -3.98
CA ARG A 55 14.27 1.87 -3.32
C ARG A 55 14.85 3.05 -4.11
N THR A 56 14.59 4.26 -3.66
CA THR A 56 15.12 5.51 -4.25
C THR A 56 15.61 6.46 -3.15
N THR A 57 16.54 7.35 -3.49
CA THR A 57 16.96 8.49 -2.63
C THR A 57 16.21 9.78 -2.93
N GLY A 58 15.37 9.79 -3.97
CA GLY A 58 14.62 10.96 -4.42
C GLY A 58 13.13 10.67 -4.63
N TYR A 59 12.66 10.93 -5.85
CA TYR A 59 11.28 10.71 -6.26
C TYR A 59 11.17 9.61 -7.32
N VAL A 60 9.94 9.18 -7.55
CA VAL A 60 9.57 8.18 -8.56
C VAL A 60 8.40 8.72 -9.34
N GLY A 61 8.49 8.68 -10.67
CA GLY A 61 7.36 8.85 -11.57
C GLY A 61 6.77 7.49 -11.96
N PHE A 62 5.46 7.37 -11.94
CA PHE A 62 4.73 6.22 -12.46
C PHE A 62 3.54 6.70 -13.27
N GLY A 63 3.33 6.11 -14.44
CA GLY A 63 2.26 6.54 -15.31
C GLY A 63 1.94 5.56 -16.41
N PHE A 64 0.90 5.89 -17.16
CA PHE A 64 0.43 5.13 -18.30
C PHE A 64 0.47 6.01 -19.54
N SER A 65 0.92 5.46 -20.65
CA SER A 65 0.87 6.13 -21.95
C SER A 65 0.55 5.14 -23.07
N PRO A 66 0.04 5.63 -24.21
CA PRO A 66 -0.28 4.76 -25.35
C PRO A 66 0.95 4.09 -25.97
N THR A 67 2.12 4.73 -25.86
CA THR A 67 3.36 4.34 -26.57
C THR A 67 4.44 3.80 -25.63
N GLY A 68 4.24 3.84 -24.32
CA GLY A 68 5.27 3.56 -23.32
C GLY A 68 6.28 4.69 -23.12
N THR A 69 6.16 5.81 -23.85
CA THR A 69 6.98 7.02 -23.64
C THR A 69 6.37 7.92 -22.58
N MET A 70 7.16 8.86 -22.04
CA MET A 70 6.66 9.85 -21.08
C MET A 70 5.73 10.90 -21.71
N ALA A 71 5.91 11.21 -23.01
CA ALA A 71 5.08 12.19 -23.69
C ALA A 71 3.61 11.76 -23.69
N ALA A 72 2.71 12.67 -23.32
CA ALA A 72 1.26 12.44 -23.20
C ALA A 72 0.87 11.30 -22.21
N ALA A 73 1.72 11.01 -21.24
CA ALA A 73 1.41 10.06 -20.17
C ALA A 73 0.59 10.72 -19.05
N ASP A 74 -0.33 9.95 -18.44
CA ASP A 74 -0.93 10.32 -17.15
C ASP A 74 0.02 9.85 -16.04
N ILE A 75 0.61 10.79 -15.30
CA ILE A 75 1.71 10.53 -14.38
C ILE A 75 1.35 10.96 -12.95
N VAL A 76 1.68 10.08 -12.01
CA VAL A 76 1.84 10.41 -10.60
C VAL A 76 3.32 10.43 -10.24
N VAL A 77 3.71 11.39 -9.40
CA VAL A 77 5.05 11.51 -8.83
C VAL A 77 4.95 11.38 -7.32
N GLY A 78 5.77 10.52 -6.73
CA GLY A 78 5.83 10.34 -5.28
C GLY A 78 7.24 10.19 -4.78
N GLY A 79 7.44 10.42 -3.50
CA GLY A 79 8.75 10.31 -2.86
C GLY A 79 8.68 10.59 -1.37
N VAL A 80 9.84 10.77 -0.76
CA VAL A 80 9.97 11.17 0.65
C VAL A 80 10.75 12.47 0.71
N ALA A 81 10.15 13.51 1.27
CA ALA A 81 10.79 14.80 1.50
C ALA A 81 10.79 15.09 3.01
N HIS A 82 11.97 15.38 3.58
CA HIS A 82 12.13 15.63 5.02
C HIS A 82 11.50 14.54 5.92
N GLY A 83 11.67 13.27 5.54
CA GLY A 83 11.11 12.11 6.25
C GLY A 83 9.59 11.93 6.09
N ARG A 84 8.92 12.75 5.26
CA ARG A 84 7.48 12.67 5.02
C ARG A 84 7.18 12.19 3.60
N PRO A 85 6.30 11.19 3.41
CA PRO A 85 5.90 10.77 2.09
C PRO A 85 5.01 11.83 1.43
N TYR A 86 5.14 11.99 0.12
CA TYR A 86 4.25 12.81 -0.70
C TYR A 86 3.86 12.09 -1.98
N LEU A 87 2.71 12.49 -2.54
CA LEU A 87 2.21 12.04 -3.83
C LEU A 87 1.52 13.22 -4.54
N GLN A 88 1.93 13.50 -5.76
CA GLN A 88 1.43 14.57 -6.60
C GLN A 88 1.03 14.00 -7.96
N ARG A 89 -0.05 14.52 -8.56
CA ARG A 89 -0.36 14.29 -9.97
C ARG A 89 0.36 15.32 -10.83
N SER A 90 0.94 14.89 -11.93
CA SER A 90 1.48 15.77 -12.97
C SER A 90 0.51 15.73 -14.15
N TYR A 91 0.11 16.91 -14.64
CA TYR A 91 -0.61 17.07 -15.91
C TYR A 91 0.36 17.57 -16.97
#